data_AF-M4VFD9-F1
#
_entry.id   AF-M4VFD9-F1
#
_cell.length_a   1.000
_cell.length_b   1.000
_cell.length_c   1.000
_cell.angle_alpha   90.00
_cell.angle_beta   90.00
_cell.angle_gamma   90.00
#
_symmetry.space_group_name_H-M   'P 1'
#
loop_
_entity.id
_entity.type
_entity.pdbx_description
1 polymer ?
#
loop_
_entity_poly.entity_id
_entity_poly.type
_entity_poly.pdbx_seq_one_letter_code
_entity_poly.pdbx_strand_id
1 'polypeptide(L)'
;MFTESFEDFFSLQLPTIDINTEQLTWHRYNPRKEIARWGSSITSLDGKNTGVPDLDSIYEYNKEYKTSYKETDFRTLTEAGKAFEFLLPDFDLGRSHFIKLGSGGHFPFHRDLGMDSFRLIYCIQGCHPTNFVWIQNGRTLPLQDRRWYYVNTKMPHATFAFNPCVFAVFNVVNNEKSFNSLKRHLEIK
;
A
#
# COMPACT_ATOMS: atom_id res chain seq x y z
N MET A 1 -28.58 18.32 8.53
CA MET A 1 -28.22 18.29 7.10
C MET A 1 -27.13 17.24 6.98
N PHE A 2 -27.53 15.99 6.72
CA PHE A 2 -26.60 14.86 6.61
C PHE A 2 -26.01 14.89 5.20
N THR A 3 -24.85 15.52 5.05
CA THR A 3 -24.05 15.39 3.84
C THR A 3 -23.39 14.02 3.87
N GLU A 4 -23.77 13.15 2.94
CA GLU A 4 -23.09 11.88 2.68
C GLU A 4 -21.62 12.16 2.37
N SER A 5 -20.74 11.97 3.36
CA SER A 5 -19.29 12.08 3.23
C SER A 5 -18.68 10.69 3.15
N PHE A 6 -18.78 10.04 1.99
CA PHE A 6 -17.83 8.98 1.65
C PHE A 6 -16.64 9.63 0.94
N GLU A 7 -15.83 10.24 1.81
CA GLU A 7 -14.57 10.91 1.55
C GLU A 7 -13.52 9.89 1.05
N ASP A 8 -13.10 10.02 -0.22
CA ASP A 8 -12.29 9.01 -0.94
C ASP A 8 -10.80 8.99 -0.58
N PHE A 9 -10.37 9.89 0.30
CA PHE A 9 -8.98 10.11 0.69
C PHE A 9 -8.90 10.93 1.99
N PHE A 10 -8.07 10.52 2.94
CA PHE A 10 -7.82 11.27 4.17
C PHE A 10 -6.37 11.18 4.58
N SER A 11 -5.84 12.25 5.20
CA SER A 11 -4.61 12.15 5.98
C SER A 11 -4.88 11.56 7.37
N LEU A 12 -3.86 10.88 7.92
CA LEU A 12 -3.95 10.20 9.20
C LEU A 12 -2.91 10.70 10.19
N GLN A 13 -3.31 10.85 11.44
CA GLN A 13 -2.47 11.11 12.60
C GLN A 13 -1.82 9.81 13.09
N LEU A 14 -0.79 9.39 12.36
CA LEU A 14 0.09 8.28 12.73
C LEU A 14 1.54 8.77 12.81
N PRO A 15 2.40 8.13 13.63
CA PRO A 15 3.80 8.52 13.76
C PRO A 15 4.53 8.58 12.42
N THR A 16 5.34 9.62 12.23
CA THR A 16 6.32 9.66 11.15
C THR A 16 7.44 8.66 11.43
N ILE A 17 7.82 7.92 10.39
CA ILE A 17 8.86 6.88 10.47
C ILE A 17 9.94 7.18 9.44
N ASP A 18 11.18 7.07 9.88
CA ASP A 18 12.34 7.21 9.03
C ASP A 18 12.77 5.83 8.52
N ILE A 19 12.42 5.55 7.27
CA ILE A 19 12.78 4.33 6.57
C ILE A 19 14.02 4.61 5.71
N ASN A 20 15.13 3.91 5.99
CA ASN A 20 16.28 3.94 5.10
C ASN A 20 16.01 3.04 3.88
N THR A 21 15.58 3.66 2.78
CA THR A 21 15.19 2.95 1.55
C THR A 21 16.36 2.24 0.85
N GLU A 22 17.61 2.61 1.18
CA GLU A 22 18.82 1.99 0.64
C GLU A 22 19.13 0.64 1.31
N GLN A 23 18.62 0.41 2.52
CA GLN A 23 18.78 -0.86 3.25
C GLN A 23 17.68 -1.89 2.90
N LEU A 24 16.70 -1.50 2.09
CA LEU A 24 15.64 -2.40 1.65
C LEU A 24 16.11 -3.28 0.49
N THR A 25 15.80 -4.57 0.56
CA THR A 25 16.00 -5.49 -0.55
C THR A 25 14.83 -5.40 -1.53
N TRP A 26 15.10 -4.98 -2.76
CA TRP A 26 14.09 -4.77 -3.78
C TRP A 26 13.97 -5.96 -4.73
N HIS A 27 12.75 -6.46 -4.89
CA HIS A 27 12.39 -7.47 -5.89
C HIS A 27 11.44 -6.86 -6.93
N ARG A 28 11.36 -7.47 -8.11
CA ARG A 28 10.43 -7.01 -9.15
C ARG A 28 8.99 -7.15 -8.65
N TYR A 29 8.20 -6.07 -8.73
CA TYR A 29 6.80 -6.12 -8.34
C TYR A 29 5.92 -6.58 -9.50
N ASN A 30 5.17 -7.65 -9.27
CA ASN A 30 4.35 -8.37 -10.23
C ASN A 30 5.18 -8.62 -11.51
N PRO A 31 6.11 -9.60 -11.43
CA PRO A 31 7.15 -9.84 -12.43
C PRO A 31 6.61 -10.17 -13.82
N ARG A 32 5.31 -10.49 -13.92
CA ARG A 32 4.58 -10.72 -15.17
C ARG A 32 4.37 -9.45 -16.00
N LYS A 33 4.68 -8.26 -15.46
CA LYS A 33 4.61 -6.99 -16.21
C LYS A 33 5.98 -6.32 -16.31
N GLU A 34 6.28 -5.83 -17.49
CA GLU A 34 7.50 -5.09 -17.80
C GLU A 34 7.39 -3.59 -17.46
N ILE A 35 7.03 -3.28 -16.22
CA ILE A 35 6.92 -1.88 -15.72
C ILE A 35 7.99 -1.63 -14.67
N ALA A 36 8.61 -0.44 -14.66
CA ALA A 36 9.63 -0.03 -13.69
C ALA A 36 9.08 0.12 -12.26
N ARG A 37 8.71 -1.01 -11.65
CA ARG A 37 8.15 -1.13 -10.30
C ARG A 37 8.80 -2.28 -9.55
N TRP A 38 9.16 -2.01 -8.32
CA TRP A 38 9.79 -2.94 -7.40
C TRP A 38 9.05 -2.92 -6.07
N GLY A 39 9.19 -3.99 -5.30
CA GLY A 39 8.64 -4.06 -3.96
C GLY A 39 9.59 -4.73 -2.98
N SER A 40 9.29 -4.51 -1.71
CA SER A 40 9.91 -5.19 -0.56
C SER A 40 8.78 -5.53 0.40
N SER A 41 8.64 -6.79 0.76
CA SER A 41 7.56 -7.25 1.66
C SER A 41 7.70 -6.60 3.04
N ILE A 42 6.58 -6.05 3.56
CA ILE A 42 6.43 -5.63 4.98
C ILE A 42 5.84 -6.78 5.77
N THR A 43 4.82 -7.44 5.20
CA THR A 43 4.34 -8.74 5.63
C THR A 43 4.44 -9.73 4.49
N SER A 44 4.66 -10.99 4.82
CA SER A 44 4.71 -12.11 3.87
C SER A 44 4.09 -13.37 4.46
N LEU A 45 4.05 -14.45 3.69
CA LEU A 45 3.58 -15.75 4.18
C LEU A 45 4.48 -16.29 5.30
N ASP A 46 5.79 -16.16 5.17
CA ASP A 46 6.79 -16.82 6.03
C ASP A 46 7.73 -15.86 6.77
N GLY A 47 7.48 -14.55 6.68
CA GLY A 47 8.32 -13.51 7.28
C GLY A 47 9.58 -13.18 6.48
N LYS A 48 9.77 -13.76 5.29
CA LYS A 48 10.88 -13.44 4.40
C LYS A 48 10.46 -12.45 3.32
N ASN A 49 11.43 -11.80 2.69
CA ASN A 49 11.26 -10.95 1.51
C ASN A 49 11.90 -11.66 0.31
N THR A 50 11.18 -12.60 -0.29
CA THR A 50 11.68 -13.42 -1.42
C THR A 50 11.14 -12.96 -2.77
N GLY A 51 10.21 -12.02 -2.77
CA GLY A 51 9.54 -11.50 -3.96
C GLY A 51 8.29 -12.29 -4.35
N VAL A 52 8.39 -13.59 -4.63
CA VAL A 52 7.24 -14.44 -4.98
C VAL A 52 6.95 -15.40 -3.82
N PRO A 53 5.69 -15.52 -3.36
CA PRO A 53 4.44 -15.00 -3.96
C PRO A 53 4.05 -13.56 -3.55
N ASP A 54 4.69 -12.99 -2.53
CA ASP A 54 4.22 -11.77 -1.85
C ASP A 54 4.05 -10.53 -2.74
N LEU A 55 4.88 -10.39 -3.78
CA LEU A 55 4.89 -9.27 -4.70
C LEU A 55 4.33 -9.65 -6.08
N ASP A 56 3.82 -10.86 -6.27
CA ASP A 56 3.16 -11.26 -7.52
C ASP A 56 1.64 -10.97 -7.47
N SER A 57 0.97 -11.13 -8.61
CA SER A 57 -0.48 -11.24 -8.68
C SER A 57 -0.93 -12.52 -7.97
N ILE A 58 -1.58 -12.40 -6.81
CA ILE A 58 -2.15 -13.54 -6.07
C ILE A 58 -3.05 -14.39 -6.98
N TYR A 59 -3.87 -13.74 -7.82
CA TYR A 59 -4.77 -14.44 -8.73
C TYR A 59 -4.02 -15.35 -9.71
N GLU A 60 -2.98 -14.80 -10.37
CA GLU A 60 -2.18 -15.55 -11.35
C GLU A 60 -1.37 -16.66 -10.65
N TYR A 61 -0.76 -16.34 -9.51
CA TYR A 61 0.00 -17.30 -8.72
C TYR A 61 -0.87 -18.47 -8.26
N ASN A 62 -2.05 -18.20 -7.68
CA ASN A 62 -3.00 -19.23 -7.28
C ASN A 62 -3.44 -20.12 -8.44
N LYS A 63 -3.70 -19.52 -9.60
CA LYS A 63 -4.08 -20.26 -10.81
C LYS A 63 -2.95 -21.18 -11.30
N GLU A 64 -1.72 -20.69 -11.31
CA GLU A 64 -0.54 -21.41 -11.81
C GLU A 64 -0.12 -22.55 -10.86
N TYR A 65 -0.05 -22.27 -9.56
CA TYR A 65 0.45 -23.21 -8.55
C TYR A 65 -0.65 -23.98 -7.83
N LYS A 66 -1.92 -23.80 -8.24
CA LYS A 66 -3.10 -24.44 -7.64
C LYS A 66 -3.22 -24.18 -6.12
N THR A 67 -2.85 -22.98 -5.70
CA THR A 67 -3.01 -22.50 -4.32
C THR A 67 -4.28 -21.66 -4.18
N SER A 68 -4.61 -21.25 -2.96
CA SER A 68 -5.80 -20.46 -2.65
C SER A 68 -5.49 -19.28 -1.73
N TYR A 69 -4.28 -18.73 -1.84
CA TYR A 69 -3.83 -17.63 -1.00
C TYR A 69 -4.70 -16.39 -1.16
N LYS A 70 -4.95 -15.69 -0.06
CA LYS A 70 -5.65 -14.42 0.03
C LYS A 70 -4.70 -13.34 0.55
N GLU A 71 -5.05 -12.08 0.34
CA GLU A 71 -4.33 -10.94 0.93
C GLU A 71 -4.17 -11.10 2.45
N THR A 72 -5.15 -11.73 3.12
CA THR A 72 -5.16 -11.96 4.57
C THR A 72 -4.23 -13.06 5.05
N ASP A 73 -3.62 -13.85 4.17
CA ASP A 73 -2.73 -14.96 4.58
C ASP A 73 -1.29 -14.49 4.84
N PHE A 74 -0.91 -13.34 4.27
CA PHE A 74 0.42 -12.74 4.38
C PHE A 74 0.49 -11.85 5.62
N ARG A 75 0.56 -12.47 6.80
CA ARG A 75 0.46 -11.77 8.10
C ARG A 75 1.78 -11.69 8.87
N THR A 76 2.81 -12.40 8.42
CA THR A 76 4.07 -12.49 9.16
C THR A 76 4.94 -11.30 8.81
N LEU A 77 5.31 -10.48 9.79
CA LEU A 77 6.22 -9.35 9.58
C LEU A 77 7.57 -9.84 9.05
N THR A 78 8.09 -9.12 8.05
CA THR A 78 9.48 -9.25 7.63
C THR A 78 10.41 -8.42 8.51
N GLU A 79 11.72 -8.55 8.33
CA GLU A 79 12.70 -7.69 9.03
C GLU A 79 12.41 -6.20 8.79
N ALA A 80 12.17 -5.81 7.54
CA ALA A 80 11.80 -4.44 7.21
C ALA A 80 10.43 -4.03 7.76
N GLY A 81 9.52 -5.00 7.91
CA GLY A 81 8.19 -4.78 8.48
C GLY A 81 8.19 -4.46 9.96
N LYS A 82 9.22 -4.85 10.73
CA LYS A 82 9.32 -4.55 12.17
C LYS A 82 9.25 -3.07 12.50
N ALA A 83 9.68 -2.20 11.58
CA ALA A 83 9.53 -0.75 11.70
C ALA A 83 8.06 -0.29 11.84
N PHE A 84 7.10 -1.14 11.43
CA PHE A 84 5.67 -0.88 11.50
C PHE A 84 4.92 -1.72 12.54
N GLU A 85 5.62 -2.38 13.46
CA GLU A 85 5.00 -3.19 14.53
C GLU A 85 4.02 -2.37 15.39
N PHE A 86 4.27 -1.07 15.56
CA PHE A 86 3.37 -0.16 16.28
C PHE A 86 1.97 -0.05 15.67
N LEU A 87 1.74 -0.50 14.42
CA LEU A 87 0.41 -0.54 13.80
C LEU A 87 -0.44 -1.71 14.31
N LEU A 88 0.17 -2.80 14.78
CA LEU A 88 -0.53 -4.05 15.13
C LEU A 88 -1.56 -3.91 16.28
N PRO A 89 -1.36 -3.05 17.30
CA PRO A 89 -2.38 -2.76 18.30
C PRO A 89 -3.67 -2.21 17.68
N ASP A 90 -3.58 -1.44 16.60
CA ASP A 90 -4.71 -0.74 15.99
C ASP A 90 -5.26 -1.44 14.74
N PHE A 91 -4.41 -2.13 13.98
CA PHE A 91 -4.72 -2.65 12.66
C PHE A 91 -4.27 -4.10 12.49
N ASP A 92 -5.16 -4.91 11.93
CA ASP A 92 -4.79 -6.24 11.46
C ASP A 92 -4.25 -6.15 10.05
N LEU A 93 -2.95 -6.40 9.88
CA LEU A 93 -2.30 -6.33 8.57
C LEU A 93 -2.47 -7.64 7.79
N GLY A 94 -2.78 -7.52 6.50
CA GLY A 94 -2.56 -8.53 5.48
C GLY A 94 -1.33 -8.19 4.63
N ARG A 95 -1.27 -8.70 3.41
CA ARG A 95 -0.13 -8.56 2.49
C ARG A 95 0.22 -7.09 2.25
N SER A 96 1.30 -6.64 2.85
CA SER A 96 1.72 -5.24 2.86
C SER A 96 3.15 -5.16 2.36
N HIS A 97 3.49 -4.08 1.68
CA HIS A 97 4.79 -3.96 1.03
C HIS A 97 5.15 -2.51 0.76
N PHE A 98 6.46 -2.26 0.67
CA PHE A 98 6.97 -1.07 0.03
C PHE A 98 6.80 -1.21 -1.48
N ILE A 99 6.52 -0.10 -2.14
CA ILE A 99 6.57 0.09 -3.59
C ILE A 99 7.64 1.12 -3.89
N LYS A 100 8.54 0.77 -4.82
CA LYS A 100 9.44 1.70 -5.48
C LYS A 100 9.03 1.78 -6.95
N LEU A 101 8.71 2.97 -7.41
CA LEU A 101 8.55 3.25 -8.84
C LEU A 101 9.79 3.96 -9.34
N GLY A 102 10.33 3.51 -10.47
CA GLY A 102 11.34 4.26 -11.23
C GLY A 102 10.67 5.29 -12.13
N SER A 103 11.45 6.11 -12.83
CA SER A 103 10.92 7.00 -13.87
C SER A 103 10.11 6.21 -14.91
N GLY A 104 8.90 6.67 -15.22
CA GLY A 104 7.94 5.97 -16.09
C GLY A 104 7.23 4.77 -15.43
N GLY A 105 7.59 4.42 -14.20
CA GLY A 105 6.91 3.41 -13.40
C GLY A 105 5.48 3.84 -13.06
N HIS A 106 4.54 2.92 -13.18
CA HIS A 106 3.12 3.24 -12.99
C HIS A 106 2.29 2.02 -12.59
N PHE A 107 1.11 2.30 -12.05
CA PHE A 107 0.01 1.35 -11.98
C PHE A 107 -1.07 1.85 -12.93
N PRO A 108 -1.41 1.08 -13.99
CA PRO A 108 -2.47 1.46 -14.93
C PRO A 108 -3.81 1.66 -14.22
N PHE A 109 -4.73 2.33 -14.89
CA PHE A 109 -6.05 2.59 -14.33
C PHE A 109 -6.78 1.29 -13.97
N HIS A 110 -7.19 1.16 -12.71
CA HIS A 110 -7.87 -0.03 -12.19
C HIS A 110 -8.74 0.29 -10.97
N ARG A 111 -9.49 -0.72 -10.51
CA ARG A 111 -10.14 -0.76 -9.20
C ARG A 111 -9.65 -2.01 -8.50
N ASP A 112 -9.40 -1.92 -7.21
CA ASP A 112 -9.19 -3.14 -6.45
C ASP A 112 -10.50 -3.86 -6.20
N LEU A 113 -10.46 -5.17 -6.28
CA LEU A 113 -11.60 -6.04 -6.02
C LEU A 113 -11.56 -6.59 -4.59
N GLY A 114 -12.64 -7.20 -4.15
CA GLY A 114 -12.79 -7.79 -2.80
C GLY A 114 -13.26 -6.80 -1.73
N MET A 115 -13.73 -7.31 -0.59
CA MET A 115 -14.22 -6.49 0.53
C MET A 115 -13.42 -6.69 1.83
N ASP A 116 -12.41 -7.54 1.77
CA ASP A 116 -11.73 -8.08 2.96
C ASP A 116 -10.67 -7.13 3.53
N SER A 117 -10.31 -6.07 2.80
CA SER A 117 -9.32 -5.08 3.22
C SER A 117 -9.56 -3.68 2.66
N PHE A 118 -9.01 -2.69 3.37
CA PHE A 118 -8.80 -1.33 2.89
C PHE A 118 -7.30 -0.97 2.94
N ARG A 119 -6.90 0.15 2.33
CA ARG A 119 -5.49 0.52 2.20
C ARG A 119 -5.12 1.77 2.97
N LEU A 120 -4.05 1.65 3.75
CA LEU A 120 -3.28 2.80 4.23
C LEU A 120 -2.04 2.95 3.35
N ILE A 121 -1.71 4.19 3.03
CA ILE A 121 -0.53 4.58 2.26
C ILE A 121 0.37 5.43 3.14
N TYR A 122 1.64 5.06 3.24
CA TYR A 122 2.66 5.93 3.82
C TYR A 122 3.62 6.41 2.74
N CYS A 123 3.63 7.71 2.49
CA CYS A 123 4.55 8.32 1.53
C CYS A 123 5.93 8.46 2.16
N ILE A 124 6.95 7.86 1.57
CA ILE A 124 8.30 7.81 2.18
C ILE A 124 9.22 8.83 1.52
N GLN A 125 9.30 8.81 0.18
CA GLN A 125 10.26 9.62 -0.57
C GLN A 125 9.76 9.90 -1.99
N GLY A 126 9.78 11.16 -2.42
CA GLY A 126 9.47 11.56 -3.80
C GLY A 126 7.98 11.48 -4.16
N CYS A 127 7.10 11.38 -3.17
CA CYS A 127 5.65 11.33 -3.31
C CYS A 127 5.04 12.74 -3.28
N HIS A 128 5.42 13.57 -4.25
CA HIS A 128 4.87 14.91 -4.41
C HIS A 128 4.56 15.19 -5.89
N PRO A 129 3.63 16.13 -6.21
CA PRO A 129 3.04 16.25 -7.56
C PRO A 129 4.02 16.45 -8.72
N THR A 130 5.20 17.01 -8.49
CA THR A 130 6.23 17.18 -9.53
C THR A 130 7.03 15.91 -9.83
N ASN A 131 7.00 14.91 -8.95
CA ASN A 131 7.72 13.64 -9.09
C ASN A 131 6.78 12.44 -9.25
N PHE A 132 5.62 12.47 -8.60
CA PHE A 132 4.68 11.36 -8.53
C PHE A 132 3.25 11.88 -8.46
N VAL A 133 2.35 11.22 -9.20
CA VAL A 133 0.92 11.49 -9.13
C VAL A 133 0.16 10.22 -8.81
N TRP A 134 -0.72 10.31 -7.82
CA TRP A 134 -1.81 9.37 -7.62
C TRP A 134 -3.07 10.00 -8.18
N ILE A 135 -3.67 9.38 -9.20
CA ILE A 135 -4.89 9.83 -9.84
C ILE A 135 -6.03 8.98 -9.28
N GLN A 136 -7.04 9.61 -8.68
CA GLN A 136 -8.24 8.95 -8.18
C GLN A 136 -9.46 9.71 -8.67
N ASN A 137 -10.38 8.98 -9.32
CA ASN A 137 -11.58 9.55 -9.91
C ASN A 137 -11.32 10.80 -10.79
N GLY A 138 -10.25 10.76 -11.60
CA GLY A 138 -9.86 11.84 -12.50
C GLY A 138 -9.17 13.05 -11.83
N ARG A 139 -8.89 13.00 -10.53
CA ARG A 139 -8.19 14.06 -9.79
C ARG A 139 -6.87 13.56 -9.23
N THR A 140 -5.88 14.44 -9.10
CA THR A 140 -4.62 14.11 -8.41
C THR A 140 -4.78 14.28 -6.90
N LEU A 141 -4.26 13.32 -6.13
CA LEU A 141 -4.23 13.42 -4.67
C LEU A 141 -3.08 14.32 -4.21
N PRO A 142 -3.28 15.19 -3.20
CA PRO A 142 -2.26 16.10 -2.69
C PRO A 142 -1.31 15.40 -1.71
N LEU A 143 -0.65 14.34 -2.17
CA LEU A 143 0.29 13.55 -1.35
C LEU A 143 1.55 14.35 -1.01
N GLN A 144 2.16 13.99 0.11
CA GLN A 144 3.38 14.58 0.65
C GLN A 144 4.19 13.49 1.32
N ASP A 145 5.51 13.59 1.22
CA ASP A 145 6.45 12.72 1.92
C ASP A 145 6.24 12.77 3.44
N ARG A 146 6.56 11.65 4.08
CA ARG A 146 6.52 11.43 5.54
C ARG A 146 5.12 11.58 6.14
N ARG A 147 4.07 11.31 5.35
CA ARG A 147 2.67 11.36 5.77
C ARG A 147 1.90 10.07 5.47
N TRP A 148 0.93 9.81 6.34
CA TRP A 148 0.01 8.69 6.25
C TRP A 148 -1.32 9.13 5.63
N TYR A 149 -1.88 8.24 4.82
CA TYR A 149 -3.17 8.46 4.18
C TYR A 149 -4.01 7.19 4.19
N TYR A 150 -5.30 7.33 4.39
CA TYR A 150 -6.27 6.36 3.88
C TYR A 150 -6.57 6.70 2.42
N VAL A 151 -6.60 5.68 1.56
CA VAL A 151 -7.00 5.85 0.15
C VAL A 151 -8.05 4.80 -0.19
N ASN A 152 -9.22 5.24 -0.66
CA ASN A 152 -10.27 4.33 -1.12
C ASN A 152 -9.95 3.71 -2.49
N THR A 153 -9.12 2.68 -2.52
CA THR A 153 -8.66 2.06 -3.77
C THR A 153 -9.71 1.17 -4.46
N LYS A 154 -10.92 1.07 -3.90
CA LYS A 154 -12.10 0.55 -4.61
C LYS A 154 -12.59 1.52 -5.68
N MET A 155 -12.25 2.80 -5.54
CA MET A 155 -12.47 3.79 -6.57
C MET A 155 -11.47 3.63 -7.72
N PRO A 156 -11.86 4.02 -8.95
CA PRO A 156 -10.94 4.04 -10.07
C PRO A 156 -9.71 4.89 -9.76
N HIS A 157 -8.52 4.28 -9.89
CA HIS A 157 -7.26 4.95 -9.61
C HIS A 157 -6.13 4.46 -10.51
N ALA A 158 -5.10 5.30 -10.63
CA ALA A 158 -3.84 5.02 -11.30
C ALA A 158 -2.71 5.76 -10.56
N THR A 159 -1.48 5.34 -10.77
CA THR A 159 -0.32 6.10 -10.29
C THR A 159 0.72 6.24 -11.39
N PHE A 160 1.46 7.34 -11.43
CA PHE A 160 2.56 7.54 -12.37
C PHE A 160 3.72 8.28 -11.70
N ALA A 161 4.94 7.80 -11.93
CA ALA A 161 6.17 8.39 -11.43
C ALA A 161 6.95 9.06 -12.58
N PHE A 162 7.12 10.37 -12.50
CA PHE A 162 8.01 11.14 -13.38
C PHE A 162 9.48 10.92 -12.98
N ASN A 163 9.73 10.87 -11.67
CA ASN A 163 11.02 10.58 -11.05
C ASN A 163 10.86 9.44 -10.03
N PRO A 164 11.96 8.78 -9.62
CA PRO A 164 11.87 7.69 -8.66
C PRO A 164 11.18 8.10 -7.36
N CYS A 165 10.26 7.27 -6.87
CA CYS A 165 9.54 7.48 -5.61
C CYS A 165 9.37 6.17 -4.84
N VAL A 166 9.16 6.29 -3.52
CA VAL A 166 8.94 5.16 -2.61
C VAL A 166 7.76 5.48 -1.68
N PHE A 167 6.82 4.54 -1.58
CA PHE A 167 5.72 4.57 -0.63
C PHE A 167 5.43 3.15 -0.11
N ALA A 168 4.79 3.03 1.03
CA ALA A 168 4.32 1.76 1.56
C ALA A 168 2.81 1.62 1.39
N VAL A 169 2.37 0.41 1.06
CA VAL A 169 0.97 0.01 0.95
C VAL A 169 0.69 -1.00 2.07
N PHE A 170 -0.26 -0.67 2.93
CA PHE A 170 -0.74 -1.55 3.99
C PHE A 170 -2.13 -2.03 3.63
N ASN A 171 -2.29 -3.32 3.33
CA ASN A 171 -3.61 -3.92 3.22
C ASN A 171 -4.09 -4.25 4.63
N VAL A 172 -5.01 -3.46 5.16
CA VAL A 172 -5.57 -3.62 6.51
C VAL A 172 -6.87 -4.41 6.41
N VAL A 173 -6.99 -5.48 7.19
CA VAL A 173 -8.18 -6.33 7.22
C VAL A 173 -9.39 -5.50 7.65
N ASN A 174 -10.48 -5.63 6.88
CA ASN A 174 -11.72 -4.93 7.12
C ASN A 174 -12.49 -5.61 8.27
N ASN A 175 -12.24 -5.15 9.49
CA ASN A 175 -12.95 -5.57 10.69
C ASN A 175 -13.23 -4.35 11.59
N GLU A 176 -14.05 -4.56 12.62
CA GLU A 176 -14.49 -3.50 13.52
C GLU A 176 -13.32 -2.78 14.22
N LYS A 177 -12.31 -3.55 14.66
CA LYS A 177 -11.08 -3.01 15.28
C LYS A 177 -10.39 -2.02 14.33
N SER A 178 -10.01 -2.48 13.15
CA SER A 178 -9.31 -1.68 12.14
C SER A 178 -10.11 -0.44 11.73
N PHE A 179 -11.44 -0.58 11.57
CA PHE A 179 -12.30 0.54 11.19
C PHE A 179 -12.43 1.59 12.30
N ASN A 180 -12.58 1.16 13.55
CA ASN A 180 -12.62 2.06 14.70
C ASN A 180 -11.27 2.76 14.90
N SER A 181 -10.15 2.06 14.68
CA SER A 181 -8.82 2.66 14.69
C SER A 181 -8.64 3.69 13.59
N LEU A 182 -9.06 3.38 12.36
CA LEU A 182 -9.01 4.34 11.25
C LEU A 182 -9.71 5.65 11.63
N LYS A 183 -10.93 5.57 12.18
CA LYS A 183 -11.68 6.76 12.65
C LYS A 183 -10.93 7.57 13.71
N ARG A 184 -10.27 6.93 14.67
CA ARG A 184 -9.49 7.61 15.72
C ARG A 184 -8.31 8.38 15.14
N HIS A 185 -7.73 7.88 14.05
CA HIS A 185 -6.55 8.48 13.42
C HIS A 185 -6.87 9.47 12.29
N LEU A 186 -8.13 9.68 11.92
CA LEU A 186 -8.46 10.69 10.90
C LEU A 186 -7.99 12.08 11.36
N GLU A 187 -7.21 12.76 10.51
CA GLU A 187 -6.93 14.18 10.71
C GLU A 187 -8.22 14.97 10.48
N ILE A 188 -8.96 15.26 11.56
CA ILE A 188 -10.06 16.22 11.49
C ILE A 188 -9.42 17.60 11.35
N LYS A 189 -9.64 18.23 10.19
CA LYS A 189 -9.31 19.64 9.95
C LYS A 189 -10.48 20.53 10.32
#